data_AF-A0A226D130-F1
#
_entry.id   AF-A0A226D130-F1
#
_cell.length_a   1.000
_cell.length_b   1.000
_cell.length_c   1.000
_cell.angle_alpha   90.00
_cell.angle_beta   90.00
_cell.angle_gamma   90.00
#
_symmetry.space_group_name_H-M   'P 1'
#
loop_
_entity.id
_entity.type
_entity.pdbx_description
1 polymer ?
#
loop_
_entity_poly.entity_id
_entity_poly.type
_entity_poly.pdbx_seq_one_letter_code
_entity_poly.pdbx_strand_id
1 'polypeptide(L)'
;GFVGSIRTIGFLETAQSRDSRWSSLVKVDNAEILFKLDPGADVTVIPLTLFHQKWKSRQLDHPTRSLNGPDGSSLNSVGSFMCELSHGKLKVNETVYVIRGLQRPLLGLRALDKEDLNSKEELRRSRQKKDYDSHHRVQPKEDLQPEEVVWVKDLRTWGKVLENANAPRSLIVDTPREKFRRNSLALTRAHTNDLPEPPAPDLDCPSQSFVD
;
A
#
# COMPACT_ATOMS: atom_id res chain seq x y z
N GLY A 1 -11.01 18.26 37.61
CA GLY A 1 -10.33 19.28 36.80
C GLY A 1 -9.18 18.64 36.08
N PHE A 2 -9.32 18.40 34.78
CA PHE A 2 -8.22 17.91 33.94
C PHE A 2 -7.42 19.12 33.48
N VAL A 3 -6.21 19.27 34.00
CA VAL A 3 -5.26 20.28 33.55
C VAL A 3 -4.69 19.80 32.22
N GLY A 4 -5.25 20.32 31.13
CA GLY A 4 -4.68 20.17 29.79
C GLY A 4 -3.31 20.83 29.77
N SER A 5 -2.25 20.02 29.68
CA SER A 5 -0.89 20.50 29.47
C SER A 5 -0.78 20.99 28.03
N ILE A 6 -0.81 22.31 27.88
CA ILE A 6 -0.50 23.01 26.63
C ILE A 6 1.00 22.82 26.36
N ARG A 7 1.35 21.99 25.38
CA ARG A 7 2.73 21.88 24.89
C ARG A 7 2.99 22.97 23.84
N THR A 8 3.70 24.00 24.28
CA THR A 8 4.10 25.16 23.46
C THR A 8 5.24 24.83 22.49
N ILE A 9 4.89 24.93 21.20
CA ILE A 9 5.57 25.56 20.05
C ILE A 9 6.85 24.93 19.47
N GLY A 10 6.64 24.39 18.26
CA GLY A 10 7.63 24.15 17.21
C GLY A 10 6.99 23.28 16.13
N PHE A 11 6.34 23.91 15.14
CA PHE A 11 5.54 23.32 14.06
C PHE A 11 4.05 23.07 14.39
N LEU A 12 3.19 23.93 13.85
CA LEU A 12 1.74 23.86 13.95
C LEU A 12 1.23 22.83 12.93
N GLU A 13 1.48 21.54 13.17
CA GLU A 13 0.81 20.50 12.39
C GLU A 13 -0.60 20.31 12.93
N THR A 14 -1.57 20.94 12.27
CA THR A 14 -2.97 20.56 12.43
C THR A 14 -3.07 19.06 12.13
N ALA A 15 -3.90 18.32 12.87
CA ALA A 15 -4.09 16.87 12.70
C ALA A 15 -4.45 16.44 11.26
N GLN A 16 -4.82 17.39 10.40
CA GLN A 16 -5.17 17.21 8.98
C GLN A 16 -4.02 17.49 7.99
N SER A 17 -2.84 17.95 8.44
CA SER A 17 -1.66 18.13 7.58
C SER A 17 -1.23 16.79 6.96
N ARG A 18 -0.74 16.80 5.71
CA ARG A 18 -0.14 15.58 5.10
C ARG A 18 1.03 15.06 5.95
N ASP A 19 1.69 15.95 6.67
CA ASP A 19 2.91 15.72 7.44
C ASP A 19 2.61 15.03 8.81
N SER A 20 1.42 15.25 9.38
CA SER A 20 0.99 14.57 10.63
C SER A 20 0.75 13.07 10.44
N ARG A 21 0.36 12.66 9.22
CA ARG A 21 0.00 11.25 8.93
C ARG A 21 1.21 10.33 8.94
N TRP A 22 2.36 10.85 8.56
CA TRP A 22 3.62 10.10 8.47
C TRP A 22 4.60 10.47 9.58
N SER A 23 4.06 10.89 10.72
CA SER A 23 4.83 11.21 11.91
C SER A 23 4.33 10.41 13.11
N SER A 24 5.21 10.19 14.09
CA SER A 24 4.91 9.49 15.34
C SER A 24 5.72 10.08 16.51
N LEU A 25 5.14 10.04 17.71
CA LEU A 25 5.86 10.42 18.93
C LEU A 25 6.73 9.23 19.36
N VAL A 26 8.04 9.46 19.41
CA VAL A 26 9.04 8.49 19.83
C VAL A 26 9.73 9.04 21.07
N LYS A 27 9.94 8.19 22.08
CA LYS A 27 10.77 8.55 23.22
C LYS A 27 12.23 8.24 22.89
N VAL A 28 13.07 9.24 23.06
CA VAL A 28 14.53 9.16 22.98
C VAL A 28 15.04 9.34 24.41
N ASP A 29 15.46 8.25 25.04
CA ASP A 29 15.61 8.14 26.49
C ASP A 29 14.32 8.64 27.20
N ASN A 30 14.40 9.76 27.92
CA ASN A 30 13.28 10.36 28.64
C ASN A 30 12.60 11.53 27.88
N ALA A 31 13.05 11.85 26.66
CA ALA A 31 12.53 12.96 25.88
C ALA A 31 11.58 12.46 24.78
N GLU A 32 10.36 12.97 24.76
CA GLU A 32 9.39 12.66 23.71
C GLU A 32 9.54 13.63 22.53
N ILE A 33 9.72 13.08 21.33
CA ILE A 33 10.01 13.83 20.10
C ILE A 33 9.09 13.34 19.00
N LEU A 34 8.54 14.27 18.23
CA LEU A 34 7.79 13.96 17.01
C LEU A 34 8.77 13.72 15.86
N PHE A 35 8.80 12.49 15.35
CA PHE A 35 9.60 12.10 14.21
C PHE A 35 8.73 11.93 12.98
N LYS A 36 9.27 12.32 11.83
CA LYS A 36 8.77 11.79 10.55
C LYS A 36 9.31 10.39 10.36
N LEU A 37 8.45 9.48 9.96
CA LEU A 37 8.79 8.09 9.67
C LEU A 37 9.58 8.02 8.36
N ASP A 38 10.75 7.40 8.36
CA ASP A 38 11.56 7.23 7.14
C ASP A 38 12.05 5.79 7.00
N PRO A 39 11.18 4.88 6.52
CA PRO A 39 11.55 3.47 6.32
C PRO A 39 12.67 3.26 5.30
N GLY A 40 13.00 4.28 4.49
CA GLY A 40 14.10 4.22 3.52
C GLY A 40 15.47 4.57 4.11
N ALA A 41 15.51 5.04 5.36
CA ALA A 41 16.74 5.42 6.03
C ALA A 41 17.26 4.30 6.95
N ASP A 42 18.55 4.02 6.86
CA ASP A 42 19.23 3.05 7.74
C ASP A 42 19.45 3.56 9.17
N VAL A 43 19.37 4.89 9.37
CA VAL A 43 19.74 5.56 10.61
C VAL A 43 18.67 6.55 11.04
N THR A 44 18.57 6.77 12.35
CA THR A 44 17.74 7.82 12.94
C THR A 44 18.55 9.10 13.11
N VAL A 45 17.98 10.24 12.71
CA VAL A 45 18.64 11.55 12.77
C VAL A 45 17.77 12.61 13.43
N ILE A 46 18.41 13.52 14.17
CA ILE A 46 17.74 14.67 14.78
C ILE A 46 18.45 16.00 14.45
N PRO A 47 17.73 17.14 14.42
CA PRO A 47 18.35 18.45 14.25
C PRO A 47 19.28 18.83 15.41
N LEU A 48 20.40 19.49 15.09
CA LEU A 48 21.30 20.06 16.10
C LEU A 48 20.59 21.02 17.06
N THR A 49 19.66 21.82 16.55
CA THR A 49 18.85 22.76 17.35
C THR A 49 18.02 22.02 18.39
N LEU A 50 17.38 20.91 17.99
CA LEU A 50 16.60 20.07 18.88
C LEU A 50 17.49 19.38 19.93
N PHE A 51 18.67 18.90 19.51
CA PHE A 51 19.63 18.29 20.43
C PHE A 51 20.03 19.26 21.55
N HIS A 52 20.45 20.48 21.21
CA HIS A 52 20.80 21.50 22.21
C HIS A 52 19.62 21.88 23.11
N GLN A 53 18.39 21.87 22.59
CA GLN A 53 17.20 22.16 23.38
C GLN A 53 16.92 21.08 24.43
N LYS A 54 17.03 19.81 24.05
CA LYS A 54 16.61 18.67 24.89
C LYS A 54 17.74 18.09 25.74
N TRP A 55 19.00 18.16 25.28
CA TRP A 55 20.16 17.54 25.94
C TRP A 55 21.32 18.53 26.12
N LYS A 56 21.11 19.59 26.91
CA LYS A 56 22.08 20.67 27.12
C LYS A 56 23.46 20.23 27.62
N SER A 57 23.51 19.19 28.44
CA SER A 57 24.74 18.70 29.09
C SER A 57 25.33 17.46 28.42
N ARG A 58 24.69 16.92 27.37
CA ARG A 58 25.15 15.69 26.73
C ARG A 58 26.25 16.00 25.72
N GLN A 59 27.33 15.24 25.79
CA GLN A 59 28.39 15.27 24.79
C GLN A 59 28.02 14.37 23.61
N LEU A 60 28.46 14.77 22.41
CA LEU A 60 28.34 13.96 21.21
C LEU A 60 29.62 13.17 20.98
N ASP A 61 29.44 11.92 20.60
CA ASP A 61 30.51 11.10 20.05
C ASP A 61 30.89 11.64 18.66
N HIS A 62 32.15 11.47 18.29
CA HIS A 62 32.64 11.83 16.96
C HIS A 62 31.86 11.07 15.87
N PRO A 63 31.58 11.68 14.70
CA PRO A 63 30.89 11.00 13.61
C PRO A 63 31.61 9.69 13.22
N THR A 64 30.92 8.57 13.42
CA THR A 64 31.46 7.22 13.16
C THR A 64 31.35 6.80 11.70
N ARG A 65 30.52 7.50 10.91
CA ARG A 65 30.31 7.22 9.49
C ARG A 65 29.88 8.47 8.73
N SER A 66 30.16 8.49 7.43
CA SER A 66 29.54 9.46 6.52
C SER A 66 28.07 9.09 6.31
N LEU A 67 27.20 10.10 6.35
CA LEU A 67 25.76 9.96 6.12
C LEU A 67 25.42 10.70 4.85
N ASN A 68 24.76 10.02 3.91
CA ASN A 68 24.40 10.62 2.63
C ASN A 68 22.88 10.64 2.47
N GLY A 69 22.39 11.69 1.82
CA GLY A 69 21.04 11.75 1.31
C GLY A 69 20.85 10.82 0.10
N PRO A 70 19.59 10.63 -0.34
CA PRO A 70 19.27 9.80 -1.49
C PRO A 70 19.85 10.32 -2.82
N ASP A 71 20.23 11.60 -2.88
CA ASP A 71 20.92 12.23 -4.01
C ASP A 71 22.46 12.06 -3.95
N GLY A 72 22.98 11.35 -2.95
CA GLY A 72 24.41 11.16 -2.70
C GLY A 72 25.08 12.33 -1.99
N SER A 73 24.36 13.40 -1.67
CA SER A 73 24.92 14.53 -0.92
C SER A 73 25.24 14.14 0.52
N SER A 74 26.39 14.57 1.03
CA SER A 74 26.75 14.29 2.43
C SER A 74 26.01 15.21 3.38
N LEU A 75 25.45 14.63 4.43
CA LEU A 75 24.79 15.33 5.52
C LEU A 75 25.84 15.87 6.50
N ASN A 76 25.63 17.10 6.98
CA ASN A 76 26.50 17.75 7.95
C ASN A 76 26.27 17.18 9.36
N SER A 77 26.84 16.00 9.60
CA SER A 77 26.82 15.31 10.89
C SER A 77 27.78 15.99 11.87
N VAL A 78 27.23 16.46 12.99
CA VAL A 78 28.00 17.09 14.08
C VAL A 78 28.52 16.05 15.08
N GLY A 79 27.87 14.89 15.11
CA GLY A 79 28.21 13.79 15.99
C GLY A 79 27.03 12.87 16.19
N SER A 80 27.16 11.95 17.15
CA SER A 80 26.13 10.98 17.47
C SER A 80 26.07 10.66 18.95
N PHE A 81 25.03 9.97 19.38
CA PHE A 81 24.95 9.38 20.72
C PHE A 81 24.10 8.12 20.70
N MET A 82 24.42 7.15 21.57
CA MET A 82 23.61 5.94 21.76
C MET A 82 22.48 6.19 22.77
N CYS A 83 21.26 5.79 22.45
CA CYS A 83 20.10 5.97 23.34
C CYS A 83 19.07 4.84 23.16
N GLU A 84 18.15 4.73 24.11
CA GLU A 84 16.95 3.90 23.94
C GLU A 84 15.90 4.70 23.13
N LEU A 85 15.46 4.12 22.02
CA LEU A 85 14.32 4.59 21.25
C LEU A 85 13.11 3.72 21.58
N SER A 86 12.04 4.33 22.08
CA SER A 86 10.75 3.66 22.28
C SER A 86 9.70 4.23 21.32
N HIS A 87 9.20 3.38 20.42
CA HIS A 87 8.17 3.72 19.44
C HIS A 87 7.08 2.64 19.49
N GLY A 88 5.85 3.01 19.87
CA GLY A 88 4.78 2.03 20.06
C GLY A 88 5.16 0.95 21.06
N LYS A 89 5.19 -0.31 20.62
CA LYS A 89 5.62 -1.46 21.44
C LYS A 89 7.11 -1.77 21.27
N LEU A 90 7.75 -1.22 20.23
CA LEU A 90 9.18 -1.40 19.96
C LEU A 90 10.03 -0.57 20.92
N LYS A 91 11.06 -1.22 21.48
CA LYS A 91 12.17 -0.58 22.18
C LYS A 91 13.49 -1.08 21.62
N VAL A 92 14.39 -0.16 21.26
CA VAL A 92 15.69 -0.51 20.68
C VAL A 92 16.76 0.46 21.15
N ASN A 93 17.95 -0.05 21.46
CA ASN A 93 19.14 0.77 21.67
C ASN A 93 19.84 1.00 20.34
N GLU A 94 19.92 2.25 19.92
CA GLU A 94 20.52 2.63 18.64
C GLU A 94 21.28 3.96 18.74
N THR A 95 22.24 4.14 17.85
CA THR A 95 22.93 5.40 17.65
C THR A 95 22.05 6.38 16.87
N VAL A 96 21.75 7.53 17.48
CA VAL A 96 21.09 8.67 16.83
C VAL A 96 22.15 9.67 16.42
N TYR A 97 22.07 10.16 15.17
CA TYR A 97 22.99 11.15 14.64
C TYR A 97 22.39 12.55 14.69
N VAL A 98 23.24 13.54 14.99
CA VAL A 98 22.86 14.94 15.11
C VAL A 98 23.32 15.71 13.88
N ILE A 99 22.36 16.21 13.12
CA ILE A 99 22.61 16.85 11.82
C ILE A 99 22.39 18.35 11.91
N ARG A 100 23.36 19.13 11.43
CA ARG A 100 23.24 20.59 11.30
C ARG A 100 22.37 20.94 10.10
N GLY A 101 21.44 21.89 10.27
CA GLY A 101 20.58 22.38 9.19
C GLY A 101 19.37 21.48 8.86
N LEU A 102 19.21 20.35 9.56
CA LEU A 102 18.05 19.48 9.40
C LEU A 102 16.79 20.16 9.96
N GLN A 103 15.69 20.12 9.20
CA GLN A 103 14.44 20.82 9.57
C GLN A 103 13.56 20.02 10.54
N ARG A 104 13.57 18.68 10.44
CA ARG A 104 12.73 17.79 11.24
C ARG A 104 13.46 16.50 11.58
N PRO A 105 13.16 15.87 12.73
CA PRO A 105 13.66 14.54 13.06
C PRO A 105 13.16 13.48 12.08
N LEU A 106 14.03 12.54 11.68
CA LEU A 106 13.68 11.40 10.82
C LEU A 106 13.99 10.09 11.55
N LEU A 107 12.98 9.21 11.64
CA LEU A 107 13.10 7.91 12.29
C LEU A 107 13.45 6.87 11.25
N GLY A 108 14.63 6.27 11.38
CA GLY A 108 15.11 5.23 10.48
C GLY A 108 14.38 3.89 10.70
N LEU A 109 14.53 2.99 9.74
CA LEU A 109 13.84 1.70 9.67
C LEU A 109 13.99 0.85 10.95
N ARG A 110 15.16 0.91 11.59
CA ARG A 110 15.50 0.05 12.75
C ARG A 110 14.72 0.40 14.02
N ALA A 111 14.31 1.66 14.17
CA ALA A 111 13.56 2.16 15.32
C ALA A 111 12.06 2.31 15.03
N LEU A 112 11.60 1.74 13.92
CA LEU A 112 10.27 1.95 13.40
C LEU A 112 9.37 0.76 13.74
N ASP A 113 8.28 1.04 14.47
CA ASP A 113 7.30 0.03 14.86
C ASP A 113 6.52 -0.43 13.62
N LYS A 114 6.57 -1.73 13.35
CA LYS A 114 5.96 -2.31 12.14
C LYS A 114 4.44 -2.23 12.14
N GLU A 115 3.81 -2.28 13.31
CA GLU A 115 2.35 -2.21 13.44
C GLU A 115 1.87 -0.79 13.10
N ASP A 116 2.55 0.23 13.64
CA ASP A 116 2.29 1.63 13.29
C ASP A 116 2.53 1.91 11.80
N LEU A 117 3.64 1.41 11.24
CA LEU A 117 3.94 1.57 9.82
C LEU A 117 2.87 0.97 8.92
N ASN A 118 2.52 -0.31 9.16
CA ASN A 118 1.55 -1.02 8.34
C ASN A 118 0.18 -0.33 8.39
N SER A 119 -0.25 0.09 9.59
CA SER A 119 -1.50 0.83 9.76
C SER A 119 -1.53 2.12 8.95
N LYS A 120 -0.44 2.91 8.97
CA LYS A 120 -0.32 4.14 8.18
C LYS A 120 -0.26 3.85 6.68
N GLU A 121 0.43 2.80 6.25
CA GLU A 121 0.47 2.37 4.85
C GLU A 121 -0.89 1.93 4.32
N GLU A 122 -1.64 1.12 5.08
CA GLU A 122 -2.97 0.64 4.72
C GLU A 122 -3.94 1.82 4.54
N LEU A 123 -3.91 2.77 5.46
CA LEU A 123 -4.68 4.02 5.34
C LEU A 123 -4.28 4.80 4.09
N ARG A 124 -2.98 4.87 3.76
CA ARG A 124 -2.49 5.54 2.56
C ARG A 124 -2.94 4.85 1.28
N ARG A 125 -2.79 3.52 1.19
CA ARG A 125 -3.21 2.69 0.04
C ARG A 125 -4.72 2.78 -0.18
N SER A 126 -5.51 2.72 0.89
CA SER A 126 -6.96 2.83 0.84
C SER A 126 -7.43 4.21 0.33
N ARG A 127 -6.80 5.30 0.78
CA ARG A 127 -7.10 6.65 0.27
C ARG A 127 -6.70 6.80 -1.20
N GLN A 128 -5.48 6.36 -1.54
CA GLN A 128 -5.00 6.41 -2.92
C GLN A 128 -5.92 5.63 -3.87
N LYS A 129 -6.42 4.47 -3.45
CA LYS A 129 -7.42 3.71 -4.21
C LYS A 129 -8.71 4.51 -4.41
N LYS A 130 -9.28 5.07 -3.33
CA LYS A 130 -10.51 5.88 -3.42
C LYS A 130 -10.34 7.09 -4.33
N ASP A 131 -9.22 7.80 -4.21
CA ASP A 131 -8.90 8.97 -5.02
C ASP A 131 -8.76 8.58 -6.49
N TYR A 132 -8.04 7.49 -6.78
CA TYR A 132 -7.90 6.96 -8.14
C TYR A 132 -9.25 6.56 -8.74
N ASP A 133 -10.03 5.76 -7.99
CA ASP A 133 -11.33 5.26 -8.43
C ASP A 133 -12.29 6.43 -8.71
N SER A 134 -12.31 7.45 -7.86
CA SER A 134 -13.11 8.66 -8.05
C SER A 134 -12.66 9.46 -9.26
N HIS A 135 -11.36 9.74 -9.37
CA HIS A 135 -10.81 10.61 -10.41
C HIS A 135 -10.91 9.99 -11.82
N HIS A 136 -10.82 8.66 -11.90
CA HIS A 136 -10.96 7.91 -13.15
C HIS A 136 -12.37 7.34 -13.35
N ARG A 137 -13.31 7.66 -12.44
CA ARG A 137 -14.69 7.15 -12.44
C ARG A 137 -14.75 5.64 -12.67
N VAL A 138 -13.86 4.92 -11.99
CA VAL A 138 -13.72 3.48 -12.12
C VAL A 138 -15.02 2.83 -11.70
N GLN A 139 -15.66 2.13 -12.65
CA GLN A 139 -16.82 1.30 -12.35
C GLN A 139 -16.32 -0.11 -12.01
N PRO A 140 -16.79 -0.71 -10.90
CA PRO A 140 -16.52 -2.11 -10.63
C PRO A 140 -17.10 -2.94 -11.78
N LYS A 141 -16.28 -3.83 -12.35
CA LYS A 141 -16.75 -4.78 -13.35
C LYS A 141 -17.48 -5.90 -12.63
N GLU A 142 -18.70 -6.21 -13.07
CA GLU A 142 -19.42 -7.39 -12.59
C GLU A 142 -18.62 -8.65 -12.93
N ASP A 143 -18.49 -9.55 -11.96
CA ASP A 143 -17.85 -10.83 -12.19
C ASP A 143 -18.75 -11.71 -13.07
N LEU A 144 -18.15 -12.32 -14.09
CA LEU A 144 -18.81 -13.29 -14.94
C LEU A 144 -18.98 -14.58 -14.14
N GLN A 145 -20.22 -15.05 -14.03
CA GLN A 145 -20.52 -16.29 -13.31
C GLN A 145 -20.27 -17.52 -14.19
N PRO A 146 -20.03 -18.69 -13.58
CA PRO A 146 -20.16 -19.98 -14.26
C PRO A 146 -21.47 -20.04 -15.05
N GLU A 147 -21.40 -20.69 -16.21
CA GLU A 147 -22.47 -20.86 -17.19
C GLU A 147 -22.85 -19.63 -18.03
N GLU A 148 -22.28 -18.45 -17.77
CA GLU A 148 -22.55 -17.27 -18.60
C GLU A 148 -21.92 -17.39 -20.00
N VAL A 149 -22.68 -16.95 -21.01
CA VAL A 149 -22.20 -16.86 -22.39
C VAL A 149 -21.39 -15.58 -22.56
N VAL A 150 -20.18 -15.71 -23.09
CA VAL A 150 -19.21 -14.64 -23.23
C VAL A 150 -18.65 -14.59 -24.65
N TRP A 151 -18.48 -13.37 -25.15
CA TRP A 151 -17.71 -13.10 -26.36
C TRP A 151 -16.22 -13.03 -26.02
N VAL A 152 -15.42 -13.90 -26.64
CA VAL A 152 -13.97 -13.93 -26.50
C VAL A 152 -13.37 -13.00 -27.56
N LYS A 153 -12.87 -11.82 -27.14
CA LYS A 153 -12.52 -10.71 -28.05
C LYS A 153 -11.41 -11.06 -29.06
N ASP A 154 -10.39 -11.79 -28.63
CA ASP A 154 -9.22 -12.11 -29.45
C ASP A 154 -9.47 -13.30 -30.38
N LEU A 155 -10.24 -14.29 -29.93
CA LEU A 155 -10.66 -15.43 -30.75
C LEU A 155 -11.91 -15.14 -31.59
N ARG A 156 -12.57 -14.00 -31.37
CA ARG A 156 -13.81 -13.57 -32.05
C ARG A 156 -14.85 -14.68 -32.12
N THR A 157 -15.04 -15.36 -30.99
CA THR A 157 -15.90 -16.54 -30.89
C THR A 157 -16.68 -16.49 -29.58
N TRP A 158 -17.90 -17.02 -29.60
CA TRP A 158 -18.70 -17.24 -28.41
C TRP A 158 -18.17 -18.42 -27.60
N GLY A 159 -18.17 -18.27 -26.29
CA GLY A 159 -17.84 -19.34 -25.35
C GLY A 159 -18.70 -19.25 -24.11
N LYS A 160 -18.61 -20.29 -23.28
CA LYS A 160 -19.32 -20.38 -22.01
C LYS A 160 -18.31 -20.41 -20.87
N VAL A 161 -18.50 -19.57 -19.86
CA VAL A 161 -17.67 -19.60 -18.67
C VAL A 161 -17.95 -20.90 -17.92
N LEU A 162 -16.94 -21.70 -17.64
CA LEU A 162 -17.08 -22.90 -16.83
C LEU A 162 -16.84 -22.59 -15.36
N GLU A 163 -15.68 -22.00 -15.06
CA GLU A 163 -15.26 -21.77 -13.69
C GLU A 163 -14.18 -20.69 -13.57
N ASN A 164 -13.93 -20.27 -12.33
CA ASN A 164 -12.79 -19.42 -11.98
C ASN A 164 -11.50 -20.25 -12.03
N ALA A 165 -10.48 -19.73 -12.70
CA ALA A 165 -9.16 -20.33 -12.67
C ALA A 165 -8.43 -20.00 -11.35
N ASN A 166 -7.36 -20.74 -11.03
CA ASN A 166 -6.49 -20.51 -9.86
C ASN A 166 -5.61 -19.23 -9.95
N ALA A 167 -6.08 -18.23 -10.68
CA ALA A 167 -5.42 -16.94 -10.80
C ALA A 167 -6.49 -15.85 -10.78
N PRO A 168 -6.20 -14.70 -10.17
CA PRO A 168 -7.18 -13.62 -10.07
C PRO A 168 -7.69 -13.26 -11.47
N ARG A 169 -8.96 -12.84 -11.56
CA ARG A 169 -9.60 -12.31 -12.78
C ARG A 169 -9.46 -13.23 -14.01
N SER A 170 -9.18 -14.52 -13.81
CA SER A 170 -9.00 -15.52 -14.87
C SER A 170 -10.12 -16.54 -14.82
N LEU A 171 -10.68 -16.88 -15.96
CA LEU A 171 -11.79 -17.81 -16.15
C LEU A 171 -11.39 -18.91 -17.13
N ILE A 172 -11.94 -20.10 -16.93
CA ILE A 172 -11.90 -21.17 -17.94
C ILE A 172 -13.14 -21.01 -18.81
N VAL A 173 -12.91 -20.87 -20.12
CA VAL A 173 -13.98 -20.69 -21.10
C VAL A 173 -14.00 -21.91 -22.02
N ASP A 174 -15.17 -22.50 -22.15
CA ASP A 174 -15.46 -23.53 -23.15
C ASP A 174 -15.86 -22.86 -24.46
N THR A 175 -15.22 -23.26 -25.55
CA THR A 175 -15.60 -22.81 -26.90
C THR A 175 -15.81 -24.04 -27.79
N PRO A 176 -16.48 -23.91 -28.95
CA PRO A 176 -16.72 -25.04 -29.85
C PRO A 176 -15.45 -25.75 -30.33
N ARG A 177 -14.27 -25.13 -30.18
CA ARG A 177 -12.98 -25.71 -30.57
C ARG A 177 -12.26 -26.34 -29.39
N GLU A 178 -12.10 -25.59 -28.31
CA GLU A 178 -11.29 -26.00 -27.17
C GLU A 178 -11.65 -25.21 -25.89
N LYS A 179 -11.27 -25.77 -24.74
CA LYS A 179 -11.30 -25.10 -23.43
C LYS A 179 -9.98 -24.38 -23.20
N PHE A 180 -10.04 -23.13 -22.75
CA PHE A 180 -8.83 -22.39 -22.43
C PHE A 180 -9.06 -21.34 -21.35
N ARG A 181 -7.96 -20.94 -20.72
CA ARG A 181 -7.95 -19.90 -19.70
C ARG A 181 -7.89 -18.52 -20.34
N ARG A 182 -8.76 -17.60 -19.91
CA ARG A 182 -8.68 -16.16 -20.26
C ARG A 182 -8.84 -15.24 -19.09
N ASN A 183 -8.30 -14.04 -19.27
CA ASN A 183 -8.57 -12.94 -18.37
C ASN A 183 -9.98 -12.37 -18.62
N SER A 184 -10.71 -12.01 -17.57
CA SER A 184 -12.05 -11.45 -17.67
C SER A 184 -12.12 -10.14 -18.50
N LEU A 185 -11.03 -9.39 -18.70
CA LEU A 185 -11.01 -8.24 -19.62
C LEU A 185 -11.10 -8.62 -21.11
N ALA A 186 -10.64 -9.84 -21.45
CA ALA A 186 -10.74 -10.39 -22.80
C ALA A 186 -12.15 -10.95 -23.10
N LEU A 187 -13.02 -10.99 -22.07
CA LEU A 187 -14.37 -11.51 -22.15
C LEU A 187 -15.39 -10.38 -22.00
N THR A 188 -16.44 -10.44 -22.83
CA THR A 188 -17.60 -9.56 -22.75
C THR A 188 -18.82 -10.42 -22.55
N ARG A 189 -19.64 -10.14 -21.53
CA ARG A 189 -20.92 -10.83 -21.34
C ARG A 189 -21.77 -10.64 -22.60
N ALA A 190 -22.36 -11.71 -23.10
CA ALA A 190 -23.37 -11.60 -24.16
C ALA A 190 -24.58 -10.85 -23.59
N HIS A 191 -25.03 -9.78 -24.24
CA HIS A 191 -26.38 -9.30 -23.96
C HIS A 191 -27.38 -10.26 -24.62
N THR A 192 -28.61 -10.30 -24.12
CA THR A 192 -29.68 -11.20 -24.63
C THR A 192 -29.89 -11.12 -26.14
N ASN A 193 -29.55 -9.98 -26.75
CA ASN A 193 -29.69 -9.75 -28.18
C ASN A 193 -28.48 -10.25 -29.01
N ASP A 194 -27.37 -10.62 -28.36
CA ASP A 194 -26.13 -11.04 -29.03
C ASP A 194 -25.98 -12.57 -29.09
N LEU A 195 -26.90 -13.33 -28.46
CA LEU A 195 -26.82 -14.78 -28.44
C LEU A 195 -27.02 -15.34 -29.86
N PRO A 196 -26.16 -16.27 -30.32
CA PRO A 196 -26.42 -16.97 -31.56
C PRO A 196 -27.72 -17.77 -31.42
N GLU A 197 -28.59 -17.70 -32.43
CA GLU A 197 -29.81 -18.49 -32.47
C GLU A 197 -29.45 -19.98 -32.26
N PRO A 198 -30.20 -20.71 -31.42
CA PRO A 198 -29.97 -22.13 -31.26
C PRO A 198 -30.13 -22.81 -32.63
N PRO A 199 -29.28 -23.81 -32.96
CA PRO A 199 -29.46 -24.58 -34.17
C PRO A 199 -30.89 -25.14 -34.18
N ALA A 200 -31.57 -25.01 -35.33
CA ALA A 200 -32.92 -25.51 -35.51
C ALA A 200 -33.00 -26.98 -35.05
N PRO A 201 -34.07 -27.40 -34.36
CA PRO A 201 -34.23 -28.80 -34.02
C PRO A 201 -34.15 -29.63 -35.30
N ASP A 202 -33.24 -30.60 -35.33
CA ASP A 202 -33.06 -31.52 -36.46
C ASP A 202 -34.38 -32.28 -36.68
N LEU A 203 -35.20 -31.77 -37.60
CA LEU A 203 -36.39 -32.43 -38.12
C LEU A 203 -35.97 -33.50 -39.13
N ASP A 204 -35.16 -34.47 -38.71
CA ASP A 204 -35.01 -35.71 -39.49
C ASP A 204 -34.53 -36.86 -38.60
N CYS A 205 -35.42 -37.36 -37.75
CA CYS A 205 -35.29 -38.69 -37.18
C CYS A 205 -36.57 -39.45 -37.53
N PRO A 206 -36.59 -40.29 -38.58
CA PRO A 206 -37.77 -41.07 -38.89
C PRO A 206 -38.03 -42.03 -37.74
N SER A 207 -39.17 -41.84 -37.07
CA SER A 207 -39.71 -42.77 -36.10
C SER A 207 -39.91 -44.12 -36.78
N GLN A 208 -39.02 -45.08 -36.51
CA GLN A 208 -39.32 -46.48 -36.78
C GLN A 208 -40.40 -46.91 -35.78
N SER A 209 -41.62 -46.99 -36.29
CA SER A 209 -42.72 -47.71 -35.67
C SER A 209 -42.34 -49.18 -35.54
N PHE A 210 -42.17 -49.67 -34.31
CA PHE A 210 -42.31 -51.09 -34.02
C PHE A 210 -43.80 -51.43 -34.12
N VAL A 211 -44.13 -52.31 -35.08
CA VAL A 211 -45.37 -53.06 -35.10
C VAL A 211 -45.16 -54.37 -34.32
N ASP A 212 -46.21 -54.81 -33.64
CA ASP A 212 -46.30 -55.88 -32.63
C ASP A 212 -45.51 -57.17 -32.90
#